data_AF-A0A7C4BED7-F1
#
_entry.id   AF-A0A7C4BED7-F1
#
_cell.length_a   1.000
_cell.length_b   1.000
_cell.length_c   1.000
_cell.angle_alpha   90.00
_cell.angle_beta   90.00
_cell.angle_gamma   90.00
#
_symmetry.space_group_name_H-M   'P 1'
#
loop_
_entity.id
_entity.type
_entity.pdbx_description
1 polymer ?
#
loop_
_entity_poly.entity_id
_entity_poly.type
_entity_poly.pdbx_seq_one_letter_code
_entity_poly.pdbx_strand_id
1 'polypeptide(L)'
;MFASYAALVKNLRGVVLLDRKEKGIEKTVRWFGGRFKYRQIGVPPSLHDFEHLKGGPFVPVTYPTKSLRDLARLAGTLVRPEAAEAVVLASAHVCPVMALGKSWELLKPLAVGEVMGEEMDARSLKLHLRISDYTVLDLYQWSTENSRRLWRGEGLGEERARRVERDKKRYWRLKEGKKPFLLYLDLARKLSENPRLLKELLKLPEEEVTAGLAILSAVVLEAPG
;
A
#
# COMPACT_ATOMS: atom_id res chain seq x y z
N MET A 1 -20.49 -2.15 12.37
CA MET A 1 -19.50 -1.59 11.43
C MET A 1 -18.11 -1.48 12.04
N PHE A 2 -17.92 -0.78 13.17
CA PHE A 2 -16.60 -0.63 13.80
C PHE A 2 -15.94 -1.96 14.23
N ALA A 3 -16.68 -2.87 14.89
CA ALA A 3 -16.12 -4.15 15.32
C ALA A 3 -15.60 -5.01 14.14
N SER A 4 -16.32 -5.03 13.02
CA SER A 4 -15.91 -5.74 11.80
C SER A 4 -14.66 -5.13 11.17
N TYR A 5 -14.59 -3.79 11.13
CA TYR A 5 -13.40 -3.07 10.66
C TYR A 5 -12.18 -3.35 11.57
N ALA A 6 -12.34 -3.23 12.88
CA ALA A 6 -11.26 -3.49 13.84
C ALA A 6 -10.75 -4.94 13.76
N ALA A 7 -11.66 -5.92 13.59
CA ALA A 7 -11.30 -7.32 13.39
C ALA A 7 -10.51 -7.55 12.08
N LEU A 8 -10.88 -6.83 11.01
CA LEU A 8 -10.21 -6.87 9.72
C LEU A 8 -8.79 -6.30 9.82
N VAL A 9 -8.63 -5.09 10.39
CA VAL A 9 -7.32 -4.43 10.58
C VAL A 9 -6.32 -5.36 11.28
N LYS A 10 -6.75 -6.09 12.32
CA LYS A 10 -5.89 -7.01 13.06
C LYS A 10 -5.36 -8.19 12.23
N ASN A 11 -6.12 -8.62 11.21
CA ASN A 11 -5.86 -9.86 10.48
C ASN A 11 -5.39 -9.66 9.04
N LEU A 12 -5.61 -8.46 8.49
CA LEU A 12 -5.20 -8.10 7.14
C LEU A 12 -3.67 -8.04 7.05
N ARG A 13 -3.11 -8.62 5.99
CA ARG A 13 -1.67 -8.55 5.70
C ARG A 13 -1.34 -7.74 4.48
N GLY A 14 -2.33 -7.26 3.77
CA GLY A 14 -2.13 -6.34 2.68
C GLY A 14 -3.38 -6.18 1.84
N VAL A 15 -3.37 -5.18 0.97
CA VAL A 15 -4.41 -4.96 -0.05
C VAL A 15 -3.83 -5.27 -1.42
N VAL A 16 -4.53 -6.06 -2.23
CA VAL A 16 -4.07 -6.46 -3.56
C VAL A 16 -4.12 -5.29 -4.52
N LEU A 17 -3.06 -5.16 -5.31
CA LEU A 17 -3.04 -4.44 -6.57
C LEU A 17 -2.64 -5.42 -7.67
N LEU A 18 -3.35 -5.39 -8.80
CA LEU A 18 -2.98 -6.14 -10.00
C LEU A 18 -3.39 -5.38 -11.26
N ASP A 19 -2.76 -5.69 -12.39
CA ASP A 19 -3.25 -5.25 -13.70
C ASP A 19 -4.04 -6.38 -14.36
N ARG A 20 -5.34 -6.18 -14.56
CA ARG A 20 -6.25 -7.16 -15.18
C ARG A 20 -5.85 -7.48 -16.63
N LYS A 21 -5.11 -6.59 -17.29
CA LYS A 21 -4.64 -6.75 -18.67
C LYS A 21 -3.32 -7.50 -18.75
N GLU A 22 -2.66 -7.76 -17.62
CA GLU A 22 -1.40 -8.49 -17.60
C GLU A 22 -1.62 -9.98 -17.92
N LYS A 23 -1.00 -10.44 -19.00
CA LYS A 23 -1.09 -11.84 -19.44
C LYS A 23 -0.53 -12.78 -18.36
N GLY A 24 -1.36 -13.69 -17.87
CA GLY A 24 -0.97 -14.72 -16.89
C GLY A 24 -1.03 -14.27 -15.44
N ILE A 25 -1.62 -13.11 -15.14
CA ILE A 25 -1.80 -12.60 -13.78
C ILE A 25 -2.51 -13.61 -12.86
N GLU A 26 -3.36 -14.45 -13.42
CA GLU A 26 -4.09 -15.50 -12.68
C GLU A 26 -3.14 -16.53 -12.06
N LYS A 27 -2.00 -16.80 -12.73
CA LYS A 27 -0.95 -17.68 -12.17
C LYS A 27 -0.32 -17.02 -10.94
N THR A 28 0.00 -15.74 -11.01
CA THR A 28 0.56 -14.96 -9.89
C THR A 28 -0.41 -14.91 -8.72
N VAL A 29 -1.70 -14.67 -8.99
CA VAL A 29 -2.74 -14.65 -7.95
C VAL A 29 -2.86 -16.00 -7.24
N ARG A 30 -2.90 -17.12 -7.99
CA ARG A 30 -2.93 -18.48 -7.40
C ARG A 30 -1.67 -18.79 -6.60
N TRP A 31 -0.50 -18.47 -7.15
CA TRP A 31 0.80 -18.65 -6.51
C TRP A 31 0.89 -17.86 -5.19
N PHE A 32 0.37 -16.64 -5.19
CA PHE A 32 0.33 -15.75 -4.03
C PHE A 32 -0.66 -16.28 -2.99
N GLY A 33 -1.90 -16.57 -3.36
CA GLY A 33 -2.94 -17.07 -2.45
C GLY A 33 -2.51 -18.34 -1.71
N GLY A 34 -1.83 -19.27 -2.40
CA GLY A 34 -1.30 -20.50 -1.79
C GLY A 34 -0.27 -20.28 -0.66
N ARG A 35 0.34 -19.09 -0.56
CA ARG A 35 1.35 -18.75 0.45
C ARG A 35 0.75 -18.13 1.72
N PHE A 36 -0.48 -17.64 1.68
CA PHE A 36 -1.15 -16.96 2.79
C PHE A 36 -2.29 -17.81 3.33
N LYS A 37 -2.00 -18.96 3.96
CA LYS A 37 -3.07 -19.87 4.42
C LYS A 37 -3.85 -19.41 5.66
N TYR A 38 -3.29 -18.53 6.50
CA TYR A 38 -3.85 -18.19 7.82
C TYR A 38 -4.07 -16.69 8.05
N ARG A 39 -3.94 -15.87 7.00
CA ARG A 39 -4.05 -14.42 7.09
C ARG A 39 -4.91 -13.89 5.97
N GLN A 40 -5.62 -12.81 6.24
CA GLN A 40 -6.53 -12.21 5.28
C GLN A 40 -5.75 -11.29 4.34
N ILE A 41 -6.10 -11.33 3.07
CA ILE A 41 -5.63 -10.38 2.07
C ILE A 41 -6.84 -9.60 1.55
N GLY A 42 -6.73 -8.28 1.57
CA GLY A 42 -7.81 -7.39 1.18
C GLY A 42 -7.95 -7.29 -0.33
N VAL A 43 -9.18 -7.47 -0.80
CA VAL A 43 -9.56 -7.26 -2.21
C VAL A 43 -10.27 -5.92 -2.31
N PRO A 44 -9.68 -4.93 -3.00
CA PRO A 44 -10.30 -3.62 -3.15
C PRO A 44 -11.56 -3.70 -4.06
N PRO A 45 -12.50 -2.75 -3.94
CA PRO A 45 -13.76 -2.74 -4.70
C PRO A 45 -13.61 -2.95 -6.22
N SER A 46 -12.59 -2.35 -6.85
CA SER A 46 -12.33 -2.52 -8.29
C SER A 46 -11.98 -3.96 -8.72
N LEU A 47 -11.73 -4.87 -7.77
CA LEU A 47 -11.35 -6.26 -8.02
C LEU A 47 -12.36 -7.28 -7.47
N HIS A 48 -13.52 -6.85 -6.94
CA HIS A 48 -14.52 -7.76 -6.35
C HIS A 48 -15.11 -8.75 -7.36
N ASP A 49 -15.14 -8.38 -8.64
CA ASP A 49 -15.61 -9.20 -9.76
C ASP A 49 -14.52 -10.11 -10.35
N PHE A 50 -13.28 -10.05 -9.84
CA PHE A 50 -12.17 -10.87 -10.35
C PHE A 50 -12.18 -12.27 -9.72
N GLU A 51 -12.58 -13.28 -10.51
CA GLU A 51 -12.86 -14.66 -10.05
C GLU A 51 -11.73 -15.28 -9.23
N HIS A 52 -10.46 -15.04 -9.59
CA HIS A 52 -9.31 -15.63 -8.89
C HIS A 52 -9.02 -15.03 -7.51
N LEU A 53 -9.73 -13.97 -7.12
CA LEU A 53 -9.68 -13.36 -5.79
C LEU A 53 -10.92 -13.72 -4.95
N LYS A 54 -11.69 -14.74 -5.34
CA LYS A 54 -12.79 -15.28 -4.54
C LYS A 54 -12.31 -16.40 -3.62
N GLY A 55 -12.79 -16.39 -2.37
CA GLY A 55 -12.47 -17.40 -1.36
C GLY A 55 -11.19 -17.12 -0.58
N GLY A 56 -10.96 -17.88 0.50
CA GLY A 56 -9.80 -17.69 1.37
C GLY A 56 -8.47 -17.87 0.63
N PRO A 57 -7.47 -16.99 0.82
CA PRO A 57 -7.37 -15.98 1.89
C PRO A 57 -7.94 -14.59 1.58
N PHE A 58 -8.57 -14.42 0.42
CA PHE A 58 -9.01 -13.14 -0.07
C PHE A 58 -10.32 -12.73 0.58
N VAL A 59 -10.37 -11.51 1.12
CA VAL A 59 -11.56 -10.93 1.75
C VAL A 59 -11.85 -9.56 1.14
N PRO A 60 -13.11 -9.25 0.84
CA PRO A 60 -13.46 -7.92 0.33
C PRO A 60 -13.16 -6.86 1.39
N VAL A 61 -12.56 -5.76 0.97
CA VAL A 61 -12.37 -4.56 1.79
C VAL A 61 -13.12 -3.39 1.18
N THR A 62 -13.56 -2.46 2.01
CA THR A 62 -14.29 -1.26 1.61
C THR A 62 -13.73 -0.05 2.33
N TYR A 63 -13.99 1.15 1.80
CA TYR A 63 -13.64 2.39 2.48
C TYR A 63 -14.35 2.51 3.83
N PRO A 64 -13.63 2.73 4.94
CA PRO A 64 -14.23 2.92 6.25
C PRO A 64 -15.13 4.16 6.32
N THR A 65 -14.81 5.20 5.55
CA THR A 65 -15.59 6.44 5.48
C THR A 65 -15.73 6.93 4.03
N LYS A 66 -16.69 7.84 3.80
CA LYS A 66 -16.84 8.52 2.51
C LYS A 66 -15.61 9.37 2.18
N SER A 67 -15.03 10.04 3.17
CA SER A 67 -13.86 10.90 2.97
C SER A 67 -12.64 10.14 2.46
N LEU A 68 -12.44 8.89 2.90
CA LEU A 68 -11.38 8.02 2.37
C LEU A 68 -11.63 7.60 0.91
N ARG A 69 -12.89 7.43 0.51
CA ARG A 69 -13.24 7.22 -0.90
C ARG A 69 -12.94 8.46 -1.73
N ASP A 70 -13.28 9.63 -1.21
CA ASP A 70 -13.01 10.90 -1.89
C ASP A 70 -11.50 11.20 -1.96
N LEU A 71 -10.73 10.82 -0.94
CA LEU A 71 -9.27 10.83 -0.98
C LEU A 71 -8.72 9.92 -2.09
N ALA A 72 -9.24 8.70 -2.22
CA ALA A 72 -8.80 7.80 -3.30
C ALA A 72 -9.11 8.35 -4.69
N ARG A 73 -10.24 9.05 -4.87
CA ARG A 73 -10.57 9.75 -6.11
C ARG A 73 -9.57 10.87 -6.41
N LEU A 74 -9.22 11.67 -5.39
CA LEU A 74 -8.19 12.71 -5.51
C LEU A 74 -6.82 12.10 -5.85
N ALA A 75 -6.41 11.03 -5.16
CA ALA A 75 -5.17 10.32 -5.45
C ALA A 75 -5.15 9.72 -6.87
N GLY A 76 -6.32 9.39 -7.43
CA GLY A 76 -6.50 8.95 -8.82
C GLY A 76 -6.13 10.00 -9.88
N THR A 77 -5.82 11.25 -9.50
CA THR A 77 -5.23 12.23 -10.41
C THR A 77 -3.71 12.11 -10.52
N LEU A 78 -3.06 11.38 -9.62
CA LEU A 78 -1.60 11.16 -9.60
C LEU A 78 -1.20 9.81 -10.21
N VAL A 79 -2.06 8.80 -10.03
CA VAL A 79 -1.86 7.42 -10.50
C VAL A 79 -3.19 6.87 -11.02
N ARG A 80 -3.17 5.68 -11.63
CA ARG A 80 -4.42 5.04 -12.05
C ARG A 80 -5.37 4.85 -10.84
N PRO A 81 -6.69 4.93 -11.05
CA PRO A 81 -7.68 4.79 -9.97
C PRO A 81 -7.52 3.53 -9.12
N GLU A 82 -7.15 2.38 -9.72
CA GLU A 82 -7.00 1.12 -8.97
C GLU A 82 -5.78 1.16 -8.03
N ALA A 83 -4.70 1.83 -8.44
CA ALA A 83 -3.51 2.02 -7.61
C ALA A 83 -3.81 2.98 -6.45
N ALA A 84 -4.53 4.07 -6.73
CA ALA A 84 -4.98 5.01 -5.70
C ALA A 84 -5.89 4.33 -4.67
N GLU A 85 -6.86 3.53 -5.13
CA GLU A 85 -7.75 2.74 -4.28
C GLU A 85 -6.97 1.78 -3.38
N ALA A 86 -6.05 1.00 -3.95
CA ALA A 86 -5.23 0.06 -3.18
C ALA A 86 -4.39 0.76 -2.10
N VAL A 87 -3.74 1.89 -2.44
CA VAL A 87 -2.92 2.67 -1.50
C VAL A 87 -3.75 3.24 -0.35
N VAL A 88 -4.87 3.87 -0.64
CA VAL A 88 -5.71 4.48 0.40
C VAL A 88 -6.32 3.40 1.32
N LEU A 89 -6.78 2.28 0.75
CA LEU A 89 -7.31 1.17 1.54
C LEU A 89 -6.22 0.49 2.38
N ALA A 90 -5.02 0.32 1.83
CA ALA A 90 -3.89 -0.25 2.56
C ALA A 90 -3.49 0.64 3.75
N SER A 91 -3.44 1.97 3.55
CA SER A 91 -3.22 2.92 4.65
C SER A 91 -4.33 2.85 5.69
N ALA A 92 -5.59 2.92 5.26
CA ALA A 92 -6.71 2.86 6.20
C ALA A 92 -6.69 1.57 7.03
N HIS A 93 -6.28 0.44 6.46
CA HIS A 93 -6.22 -0.84 7.16
C HIS A 93 -4.86 -1.18 7.78
N VAL A 94 -3.91 -0.24 7.80
CA VAL A 94 -2.58 -0.37 8.42
C VAL A 94 -1.82 -1.61 7.93
N CYS A 95 -1.80 -1.81 6.61
CA CYS A 95 -1.10 -2.93 5.99
C CYS A 95 -0.39 -2.53 4.69
N PRO A 96 0.55 -3.35 4.17
CA PRO A 96 1.19 -3.10 2.89
C PRO A 96 0.24 -3.18 1.69
N VAL A 97 0.66 -2.62 0.55
CA VAL A 97 0.09 -2.99 -0.76
C VAL A 97 0.80 -4.25 -1.27
N MET A 98 0.03 -5.22 -1.76
CA MET A 98 0.53 -6.44 -2.40
C MET A 98 0.44 -6.25 -3.92
N ALA A 99 1.51 -5.76 -4.53
CA ALA A 99 1.57 -5.50 -5.96
C ALA A 99 1.92 -6.78 -6.71
N LEU A 100 0.89 -7.42 -7.28
CA LEU A 100 1.02 -8.68 -8.02
C LEU A 100 1.44 -8.41 -9.47
N GLY A 101 2.36 -9.22 -9.99
CA GLY A 101 2.87 -9.07 -11.36
C GLY A 101 3.61 -7.75 -11.54
N LYS A 102 3.37 -7.07 -12.66
CA LYS A 102 3.96 -5.75 -12.98
C LYS A 102 3.16 -4.57 -12.46
N SER A 103 2.10 -4.81 -11.68
CA SER A 103 1.24 -3.73 -11.17
C SER A 103 1.95 -2.74 -10.25
N TRP A 104 3.14 -3.08 -9.73
CA TRP A 104 4.00 -2.15 -9.00
C TRP A 104 4.45 -0.95 -9.84
N GLU A 105 4.50 -1.07 -11.17
CA GLU A 105 4.82 0.04 -12.06
C GLU A 105 3.80 1.18 -11.96
N LEU A 106 2.54 0.84 -11.65
CA LEU A 106 1.45 1.80 -11.44
C LEU A 106 1.65 2.65 -10.17
N LEU A 107 2.49 2.18 -9.24
CA LEU A 107 2.78 2.84 -7.96
C LEU A 107 4.01 3.75 -8.04
N LYS A 108 4.82 3.68 -9.10
CA LYS A 108 6.03 4.49 -9.26
C LYS A 108 5.81 5.99 -9.04
N PRO A 109 4.72 6.63 -9.53
CA PRO A 109 4.52 8.07 -9.28
C PRO A 109 4.35 8.42 -7.79
N LEU A 110 3.96 7.45 -6.95
CA LEU A 110 3.85 7.60 -5.50
C LEU A 110 5.10 7.18 -4.73
N ALA A 111 6.06 6.55 -5.40
CA ALA A 111 7.26 6.04 -4.76
C ALA A 111 8.18 7.18 -4.32
N VAL A 112 8.69 7.06 -3.09
CA VAL A 112 9.69 7.97 -2.49
C VAL A 112 10.96 7.25 -2.08
N GLY A 113 11.00 5.93 -2.27
CA GLY A 113 12.17 5.09 -2.06
C GLY A 113 11.87 3.67 -2.51
N GLU A 114 12.92 2.92 -2.80
CA GLU A 114 12.81 1.52 -3.22
C GLU A 114 13.89 0.67 -2.54
N VAL A 115 13.60 -0.62 -2.43
CA VAL A 115 14.56 -1.64 -2.03
C VAL A 115 14.60 -2.68 -3.14
N MET A 116 15.75 -2.79 -3.78
CA MET A 116 15.99 -3.78 -4.83
C MET A 116 16.09 -5.18 -4.22
N GLY A 117 15.64 -6.18 -4.96
CA GLY A 117 15.72 -7.57 -4.52
C GLY A 117 15.85 -8.56 -5.67
N GLU A 118 16.50 -9.68 -5.38
CA GLU A 118 16.52 -10.86 -6.24
C GLU A 118 15.35 -11.80 -5.96
N GLU A 119 15.19 -12.81 -6.82
CA GLU A 119 14.26 -13.90 -6.60
C GLU A 119 14.65 -14.68 -5.34
N MET A 120 13.66 -15.04 -4.51
CA MET A 120 13.92 -15.59 -3.19
C MET A 120 13.06 -16.82 -2.91
N ASP A 121 13.59 -17.70 -2.06
CA ASP A 121 12.85 -18.87 -1.61
C ASP A 121 11.64 -18.49 -0.74
N ALA A 122 10.76 -19.48 -0.50
CA ALA A 122 9.55 -19.24 0.27
C ALA A 122 9.81 -18.80 1.72
N ARG A 123 10.96 -19.18 2.30
CA ARG A 123 11.32 -18.83 3.68
C ARG A 123 11.72 -17.35 3.77
N SER A 124 12.56 -16.91 2.85
CA SER A 124 13.04 -15.53 2.73
C SER A 124 11.90 -14.60 2.37
N LEU A 125 11.02 -15.00 1.44
CA LEU A 125 9.82 -14.23 1.11
C LEU A 125 8.94 -13.99 2.33
N LYS A 126 8.66 -15.03 3.13
CA LYS A 126 7.87 -14.89 4.36
C LYS A 126 8.51 -13.97 5.38
N LEU A 127 9.84 -14.00 5.51
CA LEU A 127 10.59 -13.10 6.38
C LEU A 127 10.40 -11.65 5.94
N HIS A 128 10.64 -11.35 4.65
CA HIS A 128 10.59 -9.98 4.16
C HIS A 128 9.16 -9.42 4.07
N LEU A 129 8.15 -10.25 3.81
CA LEU A 129 6.75 -9.87 3.95
C LEU A 129 6.41 -9.42 5.38
N ARG A 130 6.93 -10.12 6.40
CA ARG A 130 6.75 -9.72 7.80
C ARG A 130 7.48 -8.41 8.13
N ILE A 131 8.67 -8.21 7.58
CA ILE A 131 9.40 -6.95 7.74
C ILE A 131 8.59 -5.80 7.10
N SER A 132 7.97 -6.03 5.95
CA SER A 132 7.07 -5.07 5.29
C SER A 132 5.84 -4.72 6.12
N ASP A 133 5.21 -5.70 6.78
CA ASP A 133 4.13 -5.42 7.75
C ASP A 133 4.62 -4.48 8.86
N TYR A 134 5.81 -4.72 9.41
CA TYR A 134 6.40 -3.88 10.44
C TYR A 134 6.78 -2.48 9.94
N THR A 135 7.23 -2.35 8.68
CA THR A 135 7.46 -1.04 8.05
C THR A 135 6.20 -0.19 8.13
N VAL A 136 5.04 -0.72 7.74
CA VAL A 136 3.78 0.03 7.81
C VAL A 136 3.40 0.33 9.25
N LEU A 137 3.39 -0.68 10.13
CA LEU A 137 2.98 -0.53 11.53
C LEU A 137 3.82 0.53 12.27
N ASP A 138 5.15 0.47 12.13
CA ASP A 138 6.07 1.35 12.87
C ASP A 138 6.07 2.79 12.33
N LEU A 139 5.75 2.98 11.04
CA LEU A 139 5.64 4.30 10.43
C LEU A 139 4.25 4.92 10.58
N TYR A 140 3.21 4.13 10.81
CA TYR A 140 1.81 4.56 10.68
C TYR A 140 1.46 5.76 11.57
N GLN A 141 1.57 5.61 12.89
CA GLN A 141 1.16 6.65 13.84
C GLN A 141 1.90 7.96 13.59
N TRP A 142 3.22 7.90 13.39
CA TRP A 142 3.98 9.11 13.14
C TRP A 142 3.66 9.74 11.79
N SER A 143 3.52 8.94 10.72
CA SER A 143 3.32 9.50 9.38
C SER A 143 1.93 10.12 9.22
N THR A 144 0.92 9.55 9.88
CA THR A 144 -0.43 10.13 9.94
C THR A 144 -0.45 11.42 10.76
N GLU A 145 0.19 11.46 11.94
CA GLU A 145 0.33 12.69 12.73
C GLU A 145 1.12 13.77 11.99
N ASN A 146 2.24 13.40 11.36
CA ASN A 146 3.04 14.31 10.54
C ASN A 146 2.22 14.86 9.36
N SER A 147 1.32 14.07 8.76
CA SER A 147 0.44 14.54 7.67
C SER A 147 -0.57 15.62 8.10
N ARG A 148 -0.95 15.68 9.39
CA ARG A 148 -1.84 16.72 9.93
C ARG A 148 -1.26 18.13 9.82
N ARG A 149 0.07 18.24 9.75
CA ARG A 149 0.80 19.49 9.52
C ARG A 149 0.29 20.26 8.28
N LEU A 150 -0.18 19.54 7.25
CA LEU A 150 -0.74 20.15 6.05
C LEU A 150 -1.95 21.05 6.36
N TRP A 151 -2.83 20.64 7.28
CA TRP A 151 -3.99 21.43 7.70
C TRP A 151 -3.63 22.63 8.56
N ARG A 152 -2.44 22.61 9.17
CA ARG A 152 -1.85 23.77 9.87
C ARG A 152 -1.11 24.74 8.94
N GLY A 153 -1.10 24.46 7.63
CA GLY A 153 -0.35 25.24 6.63
C GLY A 153 1.16 25.00 6.67
N GLU A 154 1.60 23.94 7.33
CA GLU A 154 3.01 23.57 7.44
C GLU A 154 3.41 22.58 6.34
N GLY A 155 4.66 22.65 5.90
CA GLY A 155 5.25 21.64 5.03
C GLY A 155 5.61 20.34 5.76
N LEU A 156 5.64 19.23 5.05
CA LEU A 156 6.04 17.92 5.60
C LEU A 156 7.56 17.79 5.82
N GLY A 157 8.35 18.63 5.14
CA GLY A 157 9.81 18.66 5.24
C GLY A 157 10.51 17.39 4.75
N GLU A 158 11.81 17.29 5.04
CA GLU A 158 12.64 16.12 4.67
C GLU A 158 12.49 14.93 5.64
N GLU A 159 11.81 15.11 6.78
CA GLU A 159 11.73 14.11 7.84
C GLU A 159 11.16 12.78 7.34
N ARG A 160 10.16 12.84 6.45
CA ARG A 160 9.55 11.66 5.83
C ARG A 160 10.56 10.87 5.00
N ALA A 161 11.37 11.56 4.19
CA ALA A 161 12.44 10.94 3.42
C ALA A 161 13.50 10.31 4.33
N ARG A 162 13.93 11.01 5.38
CA ARG A 162 14.90 10.48 6.36
C ARG A 162 14.38 9.24 7.08
N ARG A 163 13.08 9.16 7.36
CA ARG A 163 12.46 7.96 7.95
C ARG A 163 12.46 6.78 6.98
N VAL A 164 12.12 7.01 5.72
CA VAL A 164 12.20 5.98 4.67
C VAL A 164 13.63 5.44 4.56
N GLU A 165 14.64 6.32 4.48
CA GLU A 165 16.04 5.90 4.40
C GLU A 165 16.52 5.12 5.62
N ARG A 166 16.03 5.48 6.82
CA ARG A 166 16.32 4.72 8.04
C ARG A 166 15.67 3.33 8.00
N ASP A 167 14.43 3.25 7.54
CA ASP A 167 13.66 2.00 7.51
C ASP A 167 14.19 1.00 6.47
N LYS A 168 14.71 1.49 5.34
CA LYS A 168 15.39 0.66 4.33
C LYS A 168 16.48 -0.25 4.92
N LYS A 169 17.15 0.15 6.00
CA LYS A 169 18.17 -0.65 6.68
C LYS A 169 17.65 -1.99 7.22
N ARG A 170 16.34 -2.14 7.45
CA ARG A 170 15.71 -3.42 7.87
C ARG A 170 15.89 -4.52 6.82
N TYR A 171 16.08 -4.14 5.57
CA TYR A 171 16.16 -5.04 4.43
C TYR A 171 17.59 -5.43 4.07
N TRP A 172 18.57 -5.23 4.95
CA TRP A 172 20.00 -5.52 4.71
C TRP A 172 20.31 -6.97 4.29
N ARG A 173 19.38 -7.91 4.51
CA ARG A 173 19.50 -9.33 4.09
C ARG A 173 19.07 -9.58 2.66
N LEU A 174 18.38 -8.64 2.01
CA LEU A 174 18.06 -8.75 0.59
C LEU A 174 19.33 -8.55 -0.21
N LYS A 175 19.61 -9.48 -1.11
CA LYS A 175 20.63 -9.25 -2.13
C LYS A 175 20.06 -8.33 -3.19
N GLU A 176 20.92 -7.44 -3.67
CA GLU A 176 20.56 -6.49 -4.71
C GLU A 176 20.23 -7.24 -6.02
N GLY A 177 19.10 -6.87 -6.63
CA GLY A 177 18.61 -7.49 -7.86
C GLY A 177 18.20 -6.45 -8.89
N LYS A 178 17.69 -6.92 -10.04
CA LYS A 178 17.33 -6.05 -11.17
C LYS A 178 15.96 -5.36 -11.02
N LYS A 179 15.14 -5.80 -10.07
CA LYS A 179 13.79 -5.30 -9.84
C LYS A 179 13.61 -4.87 -8.38
N PRO A 180 12.71 -3.92 -8.10
CA PRO A 180 12.34 -3.63 -6.73
C PRO A 180 11.64 -4.84 -6.11
N PHE A 181 12.04 -5.17 -4.89
CA PHE A 181 11.24 -6.02 -4.01
C PHE A 181 10.18 -5.19 -3.28
N LEU A 182 10.51 -3.95 -2.92
CA LEU A 182 9.64 -3.08 -2.14
C LEU A 182 9.73 -1.63 -2.59
N LEU A 183 8.59 -0.96 -2.62
CA LEU A 183 8.47 0.48 -2.80
C LEU A 183 7.97 1.12 -1.51
N TYR A 184 8.55 2.24 -1.11
CA TYR A 184 7.97 3.14 -0.11
C TYR A 184 7.09 4.15 -0.80
N LEU A 185 5.83 4.23 -0.39
CA LEU A 185 4.82 5.12 -0.96
C LEU A 185 4.49 6.23 0.04
N ASP A 186 4.37 7.46 -0.46
CA ASP A 186 4.06 8.62 0.37
C ASP A 186 3.04 9.53 -0.32
N LEU A 187 1.76 9.15 -0.21
CA LEU A 187 0.67 9.89 -0.84
C LEU A 187 0.55 11.33 -0.31
N ALA A 188 0.76 11.53 0.99
CA ALA A 188 0.70 12.85 1.62
C ALA A 188 1.72 13.81 0.98
N ARG A 189 2.96 13.35 0.83
CA ARG A 189 4.01 14.13 0.18
C ARG A 189 3.64 14.45 -1.26
N LYS A 190 3.22 13.46 -2.04
CA LYS A 190 2.89 13.66 -3.46
C LYS A 190 1.71 14.60 -3.70
N LEU A 191 0.68 14.54 -2.85
CA LEU A 191 -0.42 15.49 -2.91
C LEU A 191 0.04 16.91 -2.53
N SER A 192 0.92 17.03 -1.53
CA SER A 192 1.44 18.33 -1.07
C SER A 192 2.37 19.02 -2.08
N GLU A 193 3.05 18.26 -2.95
CA GLU A 193 3.94 18.79 -4.00
C GLU A 193 3.17 19.55 -5.10
N ASN A 194 1.85 19.33 -5.22
CA ASN A 194 1.00 20.04 -6.18
C ASN A 194 0.01 20.97 -5.44
N PRO A 195 0.14 22.30 -5.56
CA PRO A 195 -0.71 23.25 -4.84
C PRO A 195 -2.22 23.08 -5.10
N ARG A 196 -2.62 22.65 -6.31
CA ARG A 196 -4.03 22.40 -6.63
C ARG A 196 -4.54 21.17 -5.90
N LEU A 197 -3.77 20.09 -5.89
CA LEU A 197 -4.16 18.85 -5.20
C LEU A 197 -4.13 19.02 -3.69
N LEU A 198 -3.15 19.75 -3.15
CA LEU A 198 -3.12 20.13 -1.74
C LEU A 198 -4.38 20.91 -1.36
N LYS A 199 -4.79 21.90 -2.16
CA LYS A 199 -6.02 22.65 -1.91
C LYS A 199 -7.26 21.75 -1.88
N GLU A 200 -7.36 20.77 -2.78
CA GLU A 200 -8.48 19.82 -2.76
C GLU A 200 -8.41 18.86 -1.57
N LEU A 201 -7.20 18.41 -1.18
CA LEU A 201 -6.99 17.57 0.01
C LEU A 201 -7.47 18.28 1.27
N LEU A 202 -7.14 19.56 1.43
CA LEU A 202 -7.48 20.36 2.61
C LEU A 202 -8.99 20.62 2.75
N LYS A 203 -9.79 20.40 1.71
CA LYS A 203 -11.26 20.45 1.80
C LYS A 203 -11.86 19.19 2.43
N LEU A 204 -11.09 18.09 2.51
CA LEU A 204 -11.55 16.85 3.10
C LEU A 204 -11.41 16.88 4.64
N PRO A 205 -12.27 16.17 5.40
CA PRO A 205 -12.19 16.12 6.86
C PRO A 205 -10.87 15.51 7.35
N GLU A 206 -10.01 16.32 7.98
CA GLU A 206 -8.67 15.95 8.45
C GLU A 206 -8.66 14.63 9.23
N GLU A 207 -9.50 14.52 10.26
CA GLU A 207 -9.56 13.36 11.16
C GLU A 207 -9.82 12.04 10.44
N GLU A 208 -10.56 12.08 9.32
CA GLU A 208 -10.85 10.88 8.54
C GLU A 208 -9.77 10.57 7.50
N VAL A 209 -9.32 11.58 6.73
CA VAL A 209 -8.45 11.33 5.58
C VAL A 209 -7.00 11.09 5.98
N THR A 210 -6.57 11.56 7.14
CA THR A 210 -5.21 11.30 7.66
C THR A 210 -4.92 9.81 7.78
N ALA A 211 -5.92 8.97 8.06
CA ALA A 211 -5.80 7.51 8.06
C ALA A 211 -5.40 6.92 6.69
N GLY A 212 -5.62 7.64 5.59
CA GLY A 212 -5.24 7.31 4.23
C GLY A 212 -3.90 7.90 3.76
N LEU A 213 -3.19 8.63 4.63
CA LEU A 213 -2.01 9.44 4.30
C LEU A 213 -0.71 8.93 4.97
N ALA A 214 -0.70 7.70 5.47
CA ALA A 214 0.50 7.10 6.05
C ALA A 214 1.57 6.82 4.98
N ILE A 215 2.83 6.73 5.41
CA ILE A 215 3.88 6.12 4.59
C ILE A 215 3.64 4.61 4.59
N LEU A 216 3.59 4.02 3.40
CA LEU A 216 3.34 2.59 3.22
C LEU A 216 4.51 1.89 2.53
N SER A 217 4.57 0.58 2.70
CA SER A 217 5.29 -0.29 1.78
C SER A 217 4.33 -0.89 0.75
N ALA A 218 4.82 -1.07 -0.47
CA ALA A 218 4.25 -1.94 -1.47
C ALA A 218 5.24 -3.05 -1.80
N VAL A 219 4.83 -4.31 -1.65
CA VAL A 219 5.68 -5.48 -1.93
C VAL A 219 5.40 -5.98 -3.34
N VAL A 220 6.47 -6.17 -4.12
CA VAL A 220 6.42 -6.68 -5.48
C VAL A 220 6.42 -8.21 -5.46
N LEU A 221 5.42 -8.81 -6.09
CA LEU A 221 5.15 -10.24 -6.02
C LEU A 221 4.86 -10.80 -7.40
N GLU A 222 5.84 -11.48 -7.98
CA GLU A 222 5.73 -12.17 -9.26
C GLU A 222 5.79 -13.68 -9.01
N ALA A 223 5.02 -14.47 -9.77
CA ALA A 223 5.22 -15.91 -9.77
C ALA A 223 6.56 -16.26 -10.44
N PRO A 224 7.29 -17.26 -9.93
CA PRO A 224 8.45 -17.83 -10.60
C PRO A 224 8.01 -18.36 -11.98
N GLY A 225 8.92 -18.25 -12.95
CA GLY A 225 8.73 -18.67 -14.34
C GLY A 225 8.51 -20.16 -14.51
#